data_AF-A0A6N7IXA9-F1
#
_entry.id   AF-A0A6N7IXA9-F1
#
_cell.length_a   1.000
_cell.length_b   1.000
_cell.length_c   1.000
_cell.angle_alpha   90.00
_cell.angle_beta   90.00
_cell.angle_gamma   90.00
#
_symmetry.space_group_name_H-M   'P 1'
#
loop_
_entity.id
_entity.type
_entity.pdbx_description
1 polymer ?
#
loop_
_entity_poly.entity_id
_entity_poly.type
_entity_poly.pdbx_seq_one_letter_code
_entity_poly.pdbx_strand_id
1 'polypeptide(L)' 'EGRREVLTAYQRRKQEEVTHPLLKETVPIGLLLHLQARLLARYLRGDLPRYPAFLAR' A
#
# COMPACT_ATOMS: atom_id res chain seq x y z
N GLU A 1 12.85 24.99 -7.77
CA GLU A 1 12.26 24.01 -8.71
C GLU A 1 12.13 22.59 -8.13
N GLY A 2 13.15 22.07 -7.42
CA GLY A 2 13.14 20.70 -6.89
C GLY A 2 11.93 20.26 -6.03
N ARG A 3 11.31 21.16 -5.23
CA ARG A 3 10.08 20.82 -4.49
C ARG A 3 8.95 20.34 -5.41
N ARG A 4 8.75 21.03 -6.54
CA ARG A 4 7.68 20.69 -7.49
C ARG A 4 7.98 19.36 -8.15
N GLU A 5 9.23 19.15 -8.54
CA GLU A 5 9.70 17.90 -9.16
C GLU A 5 9.45 16.69 -8.25
N VAL A 6 9.84 16.77 -6.97
CA VAL A 6 9.61 15.71 -5.99
C VAL A 6 8.12 15.44 -5.80
N LEU A 7 7.30 16.49 -5.65
CA LEU A 7 5.86 16.33 -5.48
C LEU A 7 5.21 15.69 -6.71
N THR A 8 5.61 16.09 -7.92
CA THR A 8 5.12 15.49 -9.17
C THR A 8 5.54 14.02 -9.29
N ALA A 9 6.81 13.69 -9.02
CA ALA A 9 7.30 12.32 -9.04
C ALA A 9 6.56 11.44 -8.01
N TYR A 10 6.34 11.96 -6.81
CA TYR A 10 5.59 11.26 -5.75
C TYR A 10 4.12 11.01 -6.15
N GLN A 11 3.45 11.99 -6.76
CA GLN A 11 2.07 11.82 -7.22
C GLN A 11 1.98 10.76 -8.34
N ARG A 12 2.94 10.75 -9.28
CA ARG A 12 3.02 9.71 -10.31
C ARG A 12 3.23 8.33 -9.69
N ARG A 13 4.19 8.20 -8.78
CA ARG A 13 4.48 6.93 -8.10
C ARG A 13 3.27 6.35 -7.36
N LYS A 14 2.39 7.19 -6.79
CA LYS A 14 1.16 6.70 -6.14
C LYS A 14 0.12 6.13 -7.11
N GLN A 15 0.15 6.54 -8.38
CA GLN A 15 -0.79 6.07 -9.41
C GLN A 15 -0.31 4.77 -10.06
N GLU A 16 0.99 4.47 -10.00
CA GLU A 16 1.54 3.22 -10.48
C GLU A 16 0.86 2.04 -9.79
N GLU A 17 0.53 1.02 -10.56
CA GLU A 17 -0.15 -0.18 -10.10
C GLU A 17 0.86 -1.25 -9.68
N VAL A 18 0.55 -1.95 -8.58
CA VAL A 18 1.31 -3.11 -8.12
C VAL A 18 0.37 -4.24 -7.72
N THR A 19 0.82 -5.47 -7.95
CA THR A 19 0.09 -6.66 -7.49
C THR A 19 0.38 -6.89 -6.01
N HIS A 20 -0.65 -6.81 -5.17
CA HIS A 20 -0.51 -7.12 -3.74
C HIS A 20 -0.27 -8.62 -3.57
N PRO A 21 0.89 -9.08 -3.06
CA PRO A 21 1.29 -10.50 -3.12
C PRO A 21 0.34 -11.42 -2.34
N LEU A 22 -0.30 -10.90 -1.28
CA LEU A 22 -1.26 -11.65 -0.47
C LEU A 22 -2.68 -11.68 -1.04
N LEU A 23 -3.12 -10.56 -1.65
CA LEU A 23 -4.50 -10.42 -2.12
C LEU A 23 -4.63 -10.86 -3.58
N LYS A 24 -3.49 -10.93 -4.31
CA LYS A 24 -3.40 -11.19 -5.74
C LYS A 24 -4.21 -10.19 -6.59
N GLU A 25 -4.46 -9.02 -6.02
CA GLU A 25 -5.16 -7.91 -6.65
C GLU A 25 -4.16 -6.85 -7.09
N THR A 26 -4.40 -6.29 -8.27
CA THR A 26 -3.68 -5.13 -8.77
C THR A 26 -4.27 -3.87 -8.15
N VAL A 27 -3.45 -3.09 -7.46
CA VAL A 27 -3.88 -1.88 -6.75
C VAL A 27 -2.88 -0.73 -6.97
N PRO A 28 -3.33 0.53 -6.98
CA PRO A 28 -2.42 1.66 -6.98
C PRO A 28 -1.54 1.66 -5.74
N ILE A 29 -0.27 2.02 -5.88
CA ILE A 29 0.69 2.14 -4.75
C ILE A 29 0.15 3.07 -3.66
N GLY A 30 -0.53 4.15 -4.05
CA GLY A 30 -1.15 5.08 -3.10
C GLY A 30 -2.20 4.43 -2.19
N LEU A 31 -2.79 3.31 -2.59
CA LEU A 31 -3.81 2.59 -1.82
C LEU A 31 -3.20 1.58 -0.84
N LEU A 32 -1.94 1.20 -1.01
CA LEU A 32 -1.29 0.18 -0.17
C LEU A 32 -1.34 0.52 1.32
N LEU A 33 -1.11 1.79 1.69
CA LEU A 33 -1.18 2.23 3.09
C LEU A 33 -2.57 2.03 3.68
N HIS A 34 -3.62 2.29 2.89
CA HIS A 34 -5.00 2.06 3.32
C HIS A 34 -5.30 0.56 3.50
N LEU A 35 -4.86 -0.28 2.56
CA LEU A 35 -5.00 -1.73 2.67
C LEU A 35 -4.28 -2.29 3.90
N GLN A 36 -3.07 -1.80 4.16
CA GLN A 36 -2.28 -2.18 5.32
C GLN A 36 -2.94 -1.75 6.64
N ALA A 37 -3.51 -0.54 6.69
CA ALA A 37 -4.31 -0.09 7.84
C ALA A 37 -5.53 -1.00 8.09
N ARG A 38 -6.22 -1.45 7.03
CA ARG A 38 -7.34 -2.41 7.14
C ARG A 38 -6.89 -3.78 7.65
N LEU A 39 -5.77 -4.29 7.16
CA LEU A 39 -5.19 -5.56 7.63
C LEU A 39 -4.78 -5.48 9.10
N LEU A 40 -4.20 -4.34 9.51
CA LEU A 40 -3.87 -4.08 10.91
C LEU A 40 -5.12 -4.03 11.79
N ALA A 41 -6.17 -3.30 11.37
CA ALA A 41 -7.42 -3.25 12.11
C ALA A 41 -8.04 -4.64 12.31
N ARG A 42 -7.99 -5.50 11.29
CA ARG A 42 -8.45 -6.90 11.39
C ARG A 42 -7.62 -7.71 12.39
N TYR A 43 -6.30 -7.54 12.38
CA TYR A 43 -5.41 -8.18 13.36
C TYR A 43 -5.74 -7.73 14.79
N LEU A 44 -5.92 -6.43 15.02
CA LEU A 44 -6.27 -5.89 16.35
C LEU A 44 -7.62 -6.38 16.87
N ARG A 45 -8.58 -6.67 15.99
CA ARG A 45 -9.88 -7.26 16.36
C ARG A 45 -9.85 -8.77 16.57
N GLY A 46 -8.73 -9.43 16.29
CA GLY A 46 -8.62 -10.90 16.33
C GLY A 46 -9.20 -11.60 15.10
N ASP A 47 -9.65 -10.86 14.07
CA ASP A 47 -10.16 -11.41 12.81
C ASP A 47 -9.05 -12.06 11.96
N LEU A 48 -7.79 -11.79 12.30
CA LEU A 48 -6.61 -12.25 11.59
C LEU A 48 -5.57 -12.76 12.60
N PRO A 49 -4.97 -13.95 12.41
CA PRO A 49 -4.04 -14.51 13.39
C PRO A 49 -2.68 -13.79 13.43
N ARG A 50 -2.27 -13.15 12.32
CA ARG A 50 -1.07 -12.31 12.26
C ARG A 50 -1.29 -11.15 11.30
N TYR A 51 -0.66 -10.02 11.57
CA TYR A 51 -0.57 -8.92 10.62
C TYR A 51 0.53 -9.18 9.57
N PRO A 52 0.20 -9.33 8.27
CA PRO A 52 1.18 -9.57 7.23
C PRO A 52 1.76 -8.26 6.69
N ALA A 53 3.09 -8.12 6.72
CA ALA A 53 3.78 -6.99 6.11
C ALA A 53 3.67 -7.01 4.57
N PHE A 54 3.53 -5.84 3.97
CA PHE A 54 3.70 -5.68 2.53
C PHE A 54 5.18 -5.74 2.17
N LEU A 55 5.57 -6.72 1.35
CA LEU A 55 6.91 -6.84 0.80
C LEU A 55 6.81 -6.72 -0.72
N ALA A 56 7.17 -5.55 -1.24
CA ALA A 56 7.38 -5.38 -2.68
C ALA A 56 8.66 -6.15 -3.06
N ARG A 57 8.56 -7.03 -4.05
CA ARG A 57 9.72 -7.58 -4.76
C ARG A 57 9.94 -6.80 -6.03
#